data_AF-A0A8J6WLU7-F1
#
_entry.id   AF-A0A8J6WLU7-F1
#
_cell.length_a   1.000
_cell.length_b   1.000
_cell.length_c   1.000
_cell.angle_alpha   90.00
_cell.angle_beta   90.00
_cell.angle_gamma   90.00
#
_symmetry.space_group_name_H-M   'P 1'
#
loop_
_entity.id
_entity.type
_entity.pdbx_description
1 polymer ?
#
loop_
_entity_poly.entity_id
_entity_poly.type
_entity_poly.pdbx_seq_one_letter_code
_entity_poly.pdbx_strand_id
1 'polypeptide(L)'
;MRRPSTLHHTTIVQRPVLSSPSVTSFAELSCSPLFRQQWSSLYEALQDSRPQRRKLMRLYIEQMRQGERPVLAGDHTIWARPYATTLQERTYEHQVAMLGNRPVGVGQGWSTLAWIPESGTSWALPLRHERITSFESSISKAAWQLQQVCQVLSIRAISLWDSEYGCARFVLATADITCDKLMRLRSNRCFWTTPPTYSGRGRPRVHGDKFKLSDPATWHCPDQQSEVDDPKQGRLRLRCWQGMHFRRLYSFLCKRSK
;
A
#
# COMPACT_ATOMS: atom_id res chain seq x y z
N MET A 1 1.17 -15.91 -41.55
CA MET A 1 0.85 -16.90 -40.50
C MET A 1 -0.03 -16.23 -39.45
N ARG A 2 -1.29 -16.67 -39.29
CA ARG A 2 -2.19 -16.14 -38.26
C ARG A 2 -1.69 -16.61 -36.90
N ARG A 3 -1.35 -15.67 -36.00
CA ARG A 3 -0.95 -15.98 -34.62
C ARG A 3 -2.10 -16.70 -33.90
N PRO A 4 -1.85 -17.80 -33.17
CA PRO A 4 -2.89 -18.48 -32.42
C PRO A 4 -3.50 -17.56 -31.36
N SER A 5 -4.74 -17.87 -31.01
CA SER A 5 -5.55 -17.13 -30.04
C SER A 5 -4.87 -16.99 -28.67
N THR A 6 -5.08 -15.85 -28.02
CA THR A 6 -4.55 -15.48 -26.69
C THR A 6 -4.84 -16.50 -25.57
N LEU A 7 -5.82 -17.40 -25.77
CA LEU A 7 -6.18 -18.46 -24.83
C LEU A 7 -5.12 -19.57 -24.70
N HIS A 8 -4.32 -19.83 -25.75
CA HIS A 8 -3.28 -20.86 -25.68
C HIS A 8 -2.06 -20.42 -24.86
N HIS A 9 -1.71 -19.13 -24.89
CA HIS A 9 -0.50 -18.61 -24.23
C HIS A 9 -0.56 -18.68 -22.69
N THR A 10 -1.74 -18.53 -22.08
CA THR A 10 -1.85 -18.60 -20.60
C THR A 10 -1.59 -20.00 -20.06
N THR A 11 -1.97 -21.04 -20.82
CA THR A 11 -1.78 -22.44 -20.41
C THR A 11 -0.30 -22.85 -20.40
N ILE A 12 0.53 -22.19 -21.21
CA ILE A 12 1.96 -22.47 -21.37
C ILE A 12 2.71 -22.32 -20.03
N VAL A 13 2.37 -21.31 -19.23
CA VAL A 13 3.06 -21.01 -17.97
C VAL A 13 2.31 -21.59 -16.76
N GLN A 14 0.97 -21.60 -16.80
CA GLN A 14 0.15 -21.94 -15.63
C GLN A 14 0.35 -23.39 -15.16
N ARG A 15 0.36 -24.38 -16.07
CA ARG A 15 0.51 -25.78 -15.69
C ARG A 15 1.89 -26.09 -15.10
N PRO A 16 3.01 -25.67 -15.72
CA PRO A 16 4.32 -25.80 -15.09
C PRO A 16 4.36 -25.20 -13.69
N VAL A 17 3.91 -23.95 -13.51
CA VAL A 17 3.93 -23.25 -12.21
C VAL A 17 3.14 -24.00 -11.13
N LEU A 18 1.96 -24.53 -11.46
CA LEU A 18 1.14 -25.28 -10.49
C LEU A 18 1.71 -26.66 -10.15
N SER A 19 2.53 -27.24 -11.04
CA SER A 19 3.11 -28.58 -10.87
C SER A 19 4.52 -28.57 -10.29
N SER A 20 5.22 -27.44 -10.34
CA SER A 20 6.59 -27.31 -9.85
C SER A 20 6.57 -26.93 -8.38
N PRO A 21 7.02 -27.81 -7.45
CA PRO A 21 6.99 -27.53 -6.02
C PRO A 21 7.92 -26.37 -5.62
N SER A 22 8.99 -26.17 -6.39
CA SER A 22 9.91 -25.04 -6.28
C SER A 22 10.51 -24.75 -7.65
N VAL A 23 10.83 -23.48 -7.89
CA VAL A 23 11.45 -23.02 -9.14
C VAL A 23 12.58 -22.07 -8.77
N THR A 24 13.81 -22.42 -9.14
CA THR A 24 15.00 -21.61 -8.87
C THR A 24 15.26 -20.58 -9.96
N SER A 25 14.84 -20.87 -11.18
CA SER A 25 14.93 -19.95 -12.31
C SER A 25 13.70 -20.02 -13.21
N PHE A 26 13.34 -18.93 -13.88
CA PHE A 26 12.21 -18.93 -14.79
C PHE A 26 12.36 -19.94 -15.94
N ALA A 27 13.59 -20.19 -16.39
CA ALA A 27 13.90 -21.17 -17.43
C ALA A 27 13.61 -22.61 -16.99
N GLU A 28 13.73 -22.92 -15.71
CA GLU A 28 13.48 -24.26 -15.15
C GLU A 28 12.03 -24.73 -15.36
N LEU A 29 11.08 -23.79 -15.51
CA LEU A 29 9.69 -24.13 -15.85
C LEU A 29 9.58 -24.88 -17.19
N SER A 30 10.56 -24.72 -18.10
CA SER A 30 10.56 -25.44 -19.38
C SER A 30 10.92 -26.92 -19.23
N CYS A 31 11.52 -27.29 -18.09
CA CYS A 31 11.86 -28.66 -17.75
C CYS A 31 10.69 -29.41 -17.09
N SER A 32 9.56 -28.75 -16.82
CA SER A 32 8.37 -29.42 -16.28
C SER A 32 7.86 -30.49 -17.25
N PRO A 33 7.48 -31.69 -16.78
CA PRO A 33 6.90 -32.72 -17.64
C PRO A 33 5.55 -32.29 -18.25
N LEU A 34 4.93 -31.23 -17.71
CA LEU A 34 3.69 -30.65 -18.24
C LEU A 34 3.94 -29.54 -19.27
N PHE A 35 5.21 -29.15 -19.48
CA PHE A 35 5.60 -28.21 -20.52
C PHE A 35 5.84 -28.94 -21.84
N ARG A 36 5.08 -28.58 -22.88
CA ARG A 36 5.11 -29.26 -24.19
C ARG A 36 5.59 -28.37 -25.35
N GLN A 37 6.05 -27.16 -25.05
CA GLN A 37 6.44 -26.16 -26.05
C GLN A 37 7.96 -26.03 -26.11
N GLN A 38 8.46 -25.20 -27.03
CA GLN A 38 9.87 -24.80 -27.00
C GLN A 38 10.15 -23.93 -25.77
N TRP A 39 11.36 -24.02 -25.23
CA TRP A 39 11.73 -23.27 -24.02
C TRP A 39 11.53 -21.74 -24.18
N SER A 40 11.75 -21.21 -25.39
CA SER A 40 11.53 -19.80 -25.73
C SER A 40 10.08 -19.36 -25.58
N SER A 41 9.12 -20.27 -25.77
CA SER A 41 7.69 -20.00 -25.65
C SER A 41 7.28 -19.55 -24.25
N LEU A 42 8.06 -19.85 -23.20
CA LEU A 42 7.83 -19.30 -21.86
C LEU A 42 8.01 -17.78 -21.82
N TYR A 43 9.11 -17.30 -22.42
CA TYR A 43 9.44 -15.89 -22.46
C TYR A 43 8.47 -15.13 -23.37
N GLU A 44 8.15 -15.71 -24.54
CA GLU A 44 7.12 -15.16 -25.43
C GLU A 44 5.77 -15.06 -24.73
N ALA A 45 5.33 -16.13 -24.04
CA ALA A 45 4.08 -16.11 -23.30
C ALA A 45 4.05 -15.02 -22.22
N LEU A 46 5.16 -14.81 -21.50
CA LEU A 46 5.24 -13.75 -20.49
C LEU A 46 5.23 -12.36 -21.14
N GLN A 47 5.98 -12.16 -22.23
CA GLN A 47 6.08 -10.89 -22.95
C GLN A 47 4.74 -10.48 -23.61
N ASP A 48 4.03 -11.46 -24.17
CA ASP A 48 2.71 -11.25 -24.78
C ASP A 48 1.59 -11.21 -23.73
N SER A 49 1.84 -11.68 -22.51
CA SER A 49 0.84 -11.66 -21.44
C SER A 49 0.50 -10.23 -21.04
N ARG A 50 -0.79 -9.90 -21.13
CA ARG A 50 -1.36 -8.65 -20.61
C ARG A 50 -2.49 -8.98 -19.66
N PRO A 51 -2.20 -9.52 -18.46
CA PRO A 51 -3.24 -9.89 -17.50
C PRO A 51 -4.11 -8.67 -17.18
N GLN A 52 -5.43 -8.85 -17.21
CA GLN A 52 -6.36 -7.76 -16.91
C GLN A 52 -6.44 -7.57 -15.40
N ARG A 53 -5.51 -6.79 -14.84
CA ARG A 53 -5.34 -6.61 -13.38
C ARG A 53 -6.64 -6.20 -12.66
N ARG A 54 -7.49 -5.40 -13.33
CA ARG A 54 -8.82 -5.06 -12.81
C ARG A 54 -9.76 -6.26 -12.69
N LYS A 55 -9.76 -7.17 -13.67
CA LYS A 55 -10.55 -8.40 -13.61
C LYS A 55 -10.00 -9.35 -12.55
N LEU A 56 -8.68 -9.53 -12.48
CA LEU A 56 -8.06 -10.35 -11.43
C LEU A 56 -8.41 -9.86 -10.02
N MET A 57 -8.31 -8.56 -9.77
CA MET A 57 -8.73 -7.98 -8.49
C MET A 57 -10.20 -8.26 -8.16
N ARG A 58 -11.11 -8.19 -9.13
CA ARG A 58 -12.53 -8.53 -8.91
C ARG A 58 -12.68 -9.99 -8.52
N LEU A 59 -12.01 -10.90 -9.24
CA LEU A 59 -12.00 -12.32 -8.91
C LEU A 59 -11.44 -12.58 -7.51
N TYR A 60 -10.37 -11.88 -7.11
CA TYR A 60 -9.81 -12.00 -5.75
C TYR A 60 -10.76 -11.48 -4.68
N ILE A 61 -11.49 -10.39 -4.95
CA ILE A 61 -12.50 -9.85 -4.05
C ILE A 61 -13.67 -10.83 -3.89
N GLU A 62 -14.06 -11.55 -4.94
CA GLU A 62 -15.09 -12.59 -4.86
C GLU A 62 -14.69 -13.75 -3.93
N GLN A 63 -13.38 -14.00 -3.75
CA GLN A 63 -12.88 -15.02 -2.81
C GLN A 63 -12.75 -14.53 -1.36
N MET A 64 -13.03 -13.24 -1.10
CA MET A 64 -12.97 -12.69 0.26
C MET A 64 -14.15 -13.19 1.11
N ARG A 65 -13.91 -13.33 2.42
CA ARG A 65 -14.97 -13.65 3.39
C ARG A 65 -16.06 -12.57 3.34
N GLN A 66 -17.31 -13.01 3.22
CA GLN A 66 -18.47 -12.12 3.17
C GLN A 66 -18.91 -11.72 4.59
N GLY A 67 -19.49 -10.54 4.73
CA GLY A 67 -20.08 -10.04 5.99
C GLY A 67 -19.09 -9.48 7.01
N GLU A 68 -17.79 -9.81 6.90
CA GLU A 68 -16.75 -9.23 7.74
C GLU A 68 -16.19 -7.95 7.15
N ARG A 69 -15.72 -7.06 8.04
CA ARG A 69 -15.08 -5.82 7.62
C ARG A 69 -13.69 -6.11 7.05
N PRO A 70 -13.41 -5.81 5.77
CA PRO A 70 -12.13 -6.16 5.17
C PRO A 70 -10.97 -5.39 5.80
N VAL A 71 -9.88 -6.10 6.11
CA VAL A 71 -8.61 -5.51 6.52
C VAL A 71 -7.65 -5.57 5.33
N LEU A 72 -7.20 -4.40 4.89
CA LEU A 72 -6.26 -4.27 3.77
C LEU A 72 -4.91 -3.81 4.30
N ALA A 73 -3.82 -4.41 3.85
CA ALA A 73 -2.46 -3.97 4.17
C ALA A 73 -1.79 -3.44 2.90
N GLY A 74 -1.27 -2.22 2.98
CA GLY A 74 -0.52 -1.60 1.91
C GLY A 74 0.96 -1.55 2.22
N ASP A 75 1.80 -1.95 1.26
CA ASP A 75 3.24 -2.00 1.41
C ASP A 75 3.98 -1.55 0.15
N HIS A 76 5.19 -1.03 0.36
CA HIS A 76 6.14 -0.69 -0.69
C HIS A 76 7.40 -1.54 -0.53
N THR A 77 7.69 -2.34 -1.54
CA THR A 77 8.86 -3.22 -1.57
C THR A 77 9.77 -2.87 -2.74
N ILE A 78 11.08 -2.90 -2.49
CA ILE A 78 12.10 -2.67 -3.51
C ILE A 78 12.57 -4.00 -4.08
N TRP A 79 12.61 -4.07 -5.40
CA TRP A 79 13.24 -5.15 -6.13
C TRP A 79 14.60 -4.69 -6.64
N ALA A 80 15.62 -4.81 -5.78
CA ALA A 80 16.97 -4.37 -6.10
C ALA A 80 17.58 -5.19 -7.25
N ARG A 81 18.14 -4.49 -8.24
CA ARG A 81 18.78 -5.04 -9.43
C ARG A 81 20.02 -4.20 -9.80
N PRO A 82 21.04 -4.14 -8.93
CA PRO A 82 22.19 -3.24 -9.12
C PRO A 82 22.96 -3.52 -10.41
N TYR A 83 23.04 -4.78 -10.84
CA TYR A 83 23.79 -5.20 -12.03
C TYR A 83 22.96 -5.24 -13.32
N ALA A 84 21.64 -5.03 -13.26
CA ALA A 84 20.78 -5.07 -14.45
C ALA A 84 20.74 -3.70 -15.15
N THR A 85 21.81 -3.37 -15.87
CA THR A 85 21.98 -2.06 -16.53
C THR A 85 20.95 -1.79 -17.63
N THR A 86 20.41 -2.85 -18.25
CA THR A 86 19.39 -2.80 -19.30
C THR A 86 17.96 -2.86 -18.76
N LEU A 87 17.77 -2.96 -17.45
CA LEU A 87 16.44 -2.99 -16.83
C LEU A 87 15.74 -1.64 -17.07
N GLN A 88 14.63 -1.69 -17.80
CA GLN A 88 13.84 -0.50 -18.11
C GLN A 88 13.29 0.13 -16.83
N GLU A 89 13.27 1.46 -16.81
CA GLU A 89 12.69 2.28 -15.73
C GLU A 89 13.21 1.90 -14.34
N ARG A 90 14.50 1.58 -14.23
CA ARG A 90 15.13 1.43 -12.92
C ARG A 90 15.22 2.78 -12.20
N THR A 91 14.86 2.79 -10.93
CA THR A 91 14.84 3.95 -10.05
C THR A 91 15.83 3.76 -8.89
N TYR A 92 16.11 4.87 -8.20
CA TYR A 92 16.82 4.86 -6.93
C TYR A 92 15.79 4.78 -5.81
N GLU A 93 15.75 3.65 -5.12
CA GLU A 93 14.77 3.39 -4.08
C GLU A 93 15.43 3.28 -2.71
N HIS A 94 14.76 3.75 -1.67
CA HIS A 94 15.30 3.74 -0.31
C HIS A 94 15.30 2.33 0.28
N GLN A 95 16.46 1.69 0.39
CA GLN A 95 16.61 0.38 1.01
C GLN A 95 17.11 0.51 2.45
N VAL A 96 16.71 -0.41 3.34
CA VAL A 96 17.33 -0.52 4.67
C VAL A 96 18.82 -0.78 4.47
N ALA A 97 19.66 0.15 4.95
CA ALA A 97 21.11 0.00 4.85
C ALA A 97 21.57 -1.22 5.65
N MET A 98 22.22 -2.16 4.97
CA MET A 98 23.16 -3.07 5.62
C MET A 98 24.34 -2.23 6.13
N LEU A 99 24.92 -2.59 7.28
CA LEU A 99 26.00 -1.84 7.94
C LEU A 99 27.05 -1.35 6.93
N GLY A 100 27.27 -0.04 6.87
CA GLY A 100 28.29 0.59 6.00
C GLY A 100 27.85 0.95 4.58
N ASN A 101 26.62 0.62 4.15
CA ASN A 101 26.15 0.94 2.80
C ASN A 101 25.18 2.14 2.77
N ARG A 102 25.16 2.88 1.65
CA ARG A 102 24.15 3.95 1.46
C ARG A 102 22.76 3.30 1.41
N PRO A 103 21.71 3.88 2.03
CA PRO A 103 20.35 3.33 2.07
C PRO A 103 19.62 3.53 0.72
N VAL A 104 20.29 3.29 -0.40
CA VAL A 104 19.76 3.49 -1.75
C VAL A 104 20.09 2.27 -2.59
N GLY A 105 19.06 1.52 -2.97
CA GLY A 105 19.13 0.44 -3.93
C GLY A 105 18.78 0.91 -5.34
N VAL A 106 19.47 0.40 -6.35
CA VAL A 106 19.09 0.59 -7.76
C VAL A 106 18.24 -0.61 -8.19
N GLY A 107 17.03 -0.37 -8.69
CA GLY A 107 16.10 -1.44 -9.03
C GLY A 107 14.73 -0.91 -9.44
N GLN A 108 13.67 -1.63 -9.09
CA GLN A 108 12.29 -1.19 -9.32
C GLN A 108 11.52 -1.22 -8.00
N GLY A 109 10.70 -0.19 -7.75
CA GLY A 109 9.74 -0.17 -6.66
C GLY A 109 8.45 -0.91 -7.03
N TRP A 110 7.87 -1.62 -6.06
CA TRP A 110 6.59 -2.32 -6.19
C TRP A 110 5.66 -1.93 -5.05
N SER A 111 4.41 -1.65 -5.39
CA SER A 111 3.36 -1.35 -4.41
C SER A 111 2.37 -2.50 -4.36
N THR A 112 2.13 -3.02 -3.16
CA THR A 112 1.21 -4.12 -2.91
C THR A 112 0.08 -3.63 -2.02
N LEU A 113 -1.16 -3.95 -2.40
CA LEU A 113 -2.33 -3.83 -1.55
C LEU A 113 -2.96 -5.22 -1.44
N ALA A 114 -2.91 -5.80 -0.25
CA ALA A 114 -3.37 -7.15 0.02
C ALA A 114 -4.51 -7.15 1.04
N TRP A 115 -5.41 -8.12 0.92
CA TRP A 115 -6.39 -8.44 1.97
C TRP A 115 -5.76 -9.40 2.98
N ILE A 116 -5.98 -9.11 4.26
CA ILE A 116 -5.52 -9.91 5.39
C ILE A 116 -6.76 -10.54 6.06
N PRO A 117 -6.98 -11.86 5.94
CA PRO A 117 -8.19 -12.52 6.43
C PRO A 117 -8.13 -12.84 7.92
N GLU A 118 -6.94 -13.07 8.45
CA GLU A 118 -6.74 -13.64 9.78
C GLU A 118 -5.57 -12.94 10.45
N SER A 119 -5.74 -12.60 11.72
CA SER A 119 -4.68 -12.04 12.53
C SER A 119 -3.68 -13.13 12.93
N GLY A 120 -2.39 -12.79 12.94
CA GLY A 120 -1.33 -13.70 13.42
C GLY A 120 -0.94 -14.81 12.44
N THR A 121 -1.50 -14.84 11.24
CA THR A 121 -1.04 -15.71 10.15
C THR A 121 -0.20 -14.92 9.14
N SER A 122 0.61 -15.61 8.35
CA SER A 122 1.35 -15.02 7.22
C SER A 122 0.53 -15.01 5.93
N TRP A 123 -0.75 -15.38 5.98
CA TRP A 123 -1.58 -15.44 4.79
C TRP A 123 -2.04 -14.06 4.37
N ALA A 124 -1.85 -13.73 3.10
CA ALA A 124 -2.32 -12.51 2.49
C ALA A 124 -2.74 -12.78 1.04
N LEU A 125 -3.83 -12.16 0.60
CA LEU A 125 -4.28 -12.20 -0.80
C LEU A 125 -3.97 -10.86 -1.47
N PRO A 126 -2.97 -10.79 -2.37
CA PRO A 126 -2.66 -9.55 -3.09
C PRO A 126 -3.80 -9.16 -4.03
N LEU A 127 -4.56 -8.12 -3.68
CA LEU A 127 -5.63 -7.59 -4.53
C LEU A 127 -5.05 -6.80 -5.70
N ARG A 128 -3.96 -6.08 -5.45
CA ARG A 128 -3.15 -5.35 -6.42
C ARG A 128 -1.68 -5.47 -6.06
N HIS A 129 -0.86 -5.77 -7.07
CA HIS A 129 0.59 -5.75 -6.96
C HIS A 129 1.12 -5.14 -8.25
N GLU A 130 1.58 -3.89 -8.17
CA GLU A 130 1.91 -3.09 -9.35
C GLU A 130 3.27 -2.43 -9.20
N ARG A 131 4.01 -2.38 -10.31
CA ARG A 131 5.27 -1.67 -10.38
C ARG A 131 5.03 -0.17 -10.28
N ILE A 132 5.85 0.51 -9.50
CA ILE A 132 5.92 1.97 -9.43
C ILE A 132 6.83 2.43 -10.58
N THR A 133 6.29 3.28 -11.45
CA THR A 133 7.08 3.85 -12.56
C THR A 133 7.93 5.03 -12.09
N SER A 134 8.90 5.47 -12.89
CA SER A 134 9.75 6.62 -12.58
C SER A 134 9.00 7.95 -12.44
N PHE A 135 7.74 8.02 -12.88
CA PHE A 135 6.89 9.20 -12.81
C PHE A 135 5.88 9.14 -11.65
N GLU A 136 5.86 8.03 -10.92
CA GLU A 136 4.97 7.80 -9.79
C GLU A 136 5.73 7.83 -8.48
N SER A 137 4.99 8.01 -7.39
CA SER A 137 5.50 7.82 -6.03
C SER A 137 4.80 6.62 -5.39
N SER A 138 5.44 6.01 -4.39
CA SER A 138 4.81 4.99 -3.52
C SER A 138 3.45 5.45 -2.99
N ILE A 139 3.35 6.72 -2.58
CA ILE A 139 2.13 7.36 -2.09
C ILE A 139 1.04 7.43 -3.17
N SER A 140 1.37 7.93 -4.37
CA SER A 140 0.37 8.09 -5.43
C SER A 140 -0.11 6.73 -5.96
N LYS A 141 0.79 5.75 -6.09
CA LYS A 141 0.43 4.40 -6.51
C LYS A 141 -0.47 3.71 -5.48
N ALA A 142 -0.09 3.77 -4.20
CA ALA A 142 -0.88 3.19 -3.11
C ALA A 142 -2.29 3.82 -3.01
N ALA A 143 -2.39 5.16 -3.11
CA ALA A 143 -3.66 5.85 -3.10
C ALA A 143 -4.57 5.42 -4.28
N TRP A 144 -3.99 5.30 -5.48
CA TRP A 144 -4.70 4.79 -6.65
C TRP A 144 -5.17 3.34 -6.45
N GLN A 145 -4.30 2.45 -5.95
CA GLN A 145 -4.66 1.06 -5.68
C GLN A 145 -5.81 0.96 -4.66
N LEU A 146 -5.70 1.73 -3.57
CA LEU A 146 -6.72 1.77 -2.51
C LEU A 146 -8.07 2.25 -3.07
N GLN A 147 -8.07 3.30 -3.89
CA GLN A 147 -9.28 3.81 -4.54
C GLN A 147 -9.93 2.73 -5.43
N GLN A 148 -9.12 2.04 -6.24
CA GLN A 148 -9.62 1.01 -7.15
C GLN A 148 -10.25 -0.18 -6.41
N VAL A 149 -9.66 -0.60 -5.28
CA VAL A 149 -10.19 -1.67 -4.44
C VAL A 149 -11.47 -1.22 -3.74
N CYS A 150 -11.44 -0.07 -3.07
CA CYS A 150 -12.60 0.43 -2.31
C CYS A 150 -13.82 0.77 -3.20
N GLN A 151 -13.64 1.04 -4.49
CA GLN A 151 -14.74 1.19 -5.44
C GLN A 151 -15.50 -0.11 -5.72
N VAL A 152 -14.90 -1.27 -5.46
CA VAL A 152 -15.48 -2.59 -5.74
C VAL A 152 -15.96 -3.29 -4.47
N LEU A 153 -15.36 -2.98 -3.32
CA LEU A 153 -15.79 -3.54 -2.05
C LEU A 153 -17.20 -3.06 -1.67
N SER A 154 -18.04 -3.99 -1.21
CA SER A 154 -19.38 -3.72 -0.68
C SER A 154 -19.35 -3.16 0.75
N ILE A 155 -18.30 -3.48 1.50
CA ILE A 155 -18.13 -3.09 2.91
C ILE A 155 -16.95 -2.14 3.04
N ARG A 156 -17.11 -1.10 3.87
CA ARG A 156 -16.06 -0.13 4.19
C ARG A 156 -14.87 -0.81 4.86
N ALA A 157 -13.75 -0.92 4.15
CA ALA A 157 -12.52 -1.53 4.67
C ALA A 157 -11.83 -0.72 5.77
N ILE A 158 -10.95 -1.39 6.52
CA ILE A 158 -9.84 -0.79 7.29
C ILE A 158 -8.57 -1.01 6.48
N SER A 159 -7.82 0.05 6.22
CA SER A 159 -6.52 -0.02 5.55
C SER A 159 -5.39 0.26 6.53
N LEU A 160 -4.41 -0.63 6.55
CA LEU A 160 -3.24 -0.62 7.43
C LEU A 160 -2.03 -0.12 6.64
N TRP A 161 -1.33 0.85 7.21
CA TRP A 161 -0.14 1.42 6.57
C TRP A 161 0.97 1.67 7.56
N ASP A 162 2.18 1.57 7.06
CA ASP A 162 3.39 1.81 7.82
C ASP A 162 3.67 3.33 8.01
N SER A 163 4.85 3.65 8.54
CA SER A 163 5.26 5.02 8.83
C SER A 163 5.65 5.87 7.61
N GLU A 164 5.86 5.25 6.44
CA GLU A 164 6.07 5.96 5.18
C GLU A 164 4.79 6.71 4.78
N TYR A 165 3.64 6.03 4.94
CA TYR A 165 2.31 6.54 4.59
C TYR A 165 1.66 7.38 5.70
N GLY A 166 2.21 7.37 6.92
CA GLY A 166 1.82 8.23 8.05
C GLY A 166 2.19 9.71 7.85
N CYS A 167 1.75 10.31 6.73
CA CYS A 167 2.09 11.68 6.34
C CYS A 167 0.92 12.41 5.66
N ALA A 168 0.98 13.75 5.67
CA ALA A 168 -0.05 14.61 5.09
C ALA A 168 -0.33 14.31 3.61
N ARG A 169 0.69 13.93 2.83
CA ARG A 169 0.55 13.66 1.39
C ARG A 169 -0.38 12.48 1.14
N PHE A 170 -0.22 11.40 1.90
CA PHE A 170 -1.04 10.20 1.75
C PHE A 170 -2.47 10.44 2.26
N VAL A 171 -2.62 11.13 3.40
CA VAL A 171 -3.94 11.52 3.93
C VAL A 171 -4.71 12.36 2.93
N LEU A 172 -4.06 13.33 2.30
CA LEU A 172 -4.65 14.15 1.23
C LEU A 172 -5.04 13.30 0.02
N ALA A 173 -4.12 12.45 -0.47
CA ALA A 173 -4.35 11.62 -1.64
C ALA A 173 -5.47 10.59 -1.45
N THR A 174 -5.85 10.29 -0.21
CA THR A 174 -6.85 9.26 0.14
C THR A 174 -8.06 9.81 0.89
N ALA A 175 -8.21 11.14 0.97
CA ALA A 175 -9.23 11.82 1.76
C ALA A 175 -10.66 11.50 1.29
N ASP A 176 -10.85 11.33 -0.02
CA ASP A 176 -12.15 11.02 -0.65
C ASP A 176 -12.44 9.51 -0.73
N ILE A 177 -11.49 8.65 -0.31
CA ILE A 177 -11.67 7.20 -0.39
C ILE A 177 -12.44 6.71 0.84
N THR A 178 -13.53 6.01 0.59
CA THR A 178 -14.45 5.41 1.57
C THR A 178 -13.84 4.22 2.31
N CYS A 179 -12.76 4.45 3.07
CA CYS A 179 -12.16 3.47 3.97
C CYS A 179 -11.54 4.15 5.19
N ASP A 180 -11.53 3.43 6.31
CA ASP A 180 -10.81 3.88 7.51
C ASP A 180 -9.34 3.51 7.37
N LYS A 181 -8.45 4.34 7.92
CA LYS A 181 -7.02 4.23 7.70
C LYS A 181 -6.33 4.21 9.05
N LEU A 182 -5.66 3.11 9.35
CA LEU A 182 -4.79 2.98 10.50
C LEU A 182 -3.35 3.06 9.98
N MET A 183 -2.64 4.10 10.41
CA MET A 183 -1.30 4.39 9.92
C MET A 183 -0.36 4.51 11.10
N ARG A 184 0.81 3.88 11.01
CA ARG A 184 1.87 4.12 12.00
C ARG A 184 2.41 5.54 11.81
N LEU A 185 2.57 6.27 12.90
CA LEU A 185 3.10 7.64 12.86
C LEU A 185 4.52 7.67 13.45
N ARG A 186 5.41 8.43 12.81
CA ARG A 186 6.73 8.72 13.40
C ARG A 186 6.57 9.68 14.58
N SER A 187 7.32 9.47 15.64
CA SER A 187 7.22 10.27 16.88
C SER A 187 7.51 11.77 16.68
N ASN A 188 8.29 12.13 15.67
CA ASN A 188 8.58 13.53 15.36
C ASN A 188 7.45 14.27 14.62
N ARG A 189 6.31 13.61 14.34
CA ARG A 189 5.16 14.26 13.70
C ARG A 189 4.45 15.23 14.64
N CYS A 190 3.87 16.25 14.02
CA CYS A 190 3.05 17.25 14.68
C CYS A 190 1.67 17.29 14.00
N PHE A 191 0.66 17.53 14.81
CA PHE A 191 -0.71 17.80 14.44
C PHE A 191 -1.12 19.16 14.98
N TRP A 192 -2.22 19.69 14.46
CA TRP A 192 -2.81 20.94 14.89
C TRP A 192 -4.31 20.77 15.01
N THR A 193 -4.91 21.45 15.99
CA THR A 193 -6.37 21.55 16.10
C THR A 193 -6.91 22.59 15.12
N THR A 194 -8.24 22.61 14.99
CA THR A 194 -8.95 23.66 14.24
C THR A 194 -8.63 25.04 14.82
N PRO A 195 -8.31 26.05 14.00
CA PRO A 195 -8.04 27.39 14.50
C PRO A 195 -9.25 27.99 15.20
N PRO A 196 -9.05 28.83 16.24
CA PRO A 196 -10.15 29.54 16.89
C PRO A 196 -10.79 30.54 15.92
N THR A 197 -12.03 30.95 16.23
CA THR A 197 -12.76 31.96 15.48
C THR A 197 -11.91 33.23 15.32
N TYR A 198 -11.90 33.78 14.10
CA TYR A 198 -11.08 34.94 13.78
C TYR A 198 -11.57 36.17 14.55
N SER A 199 -10.66 36.84 15.25
CA SER A 199 -10.96 37.99 16.11
C SER A 199 -11.03 39.33 15.36
N GLY A 200 -10.94 39.33 14.02
CA GLY A 200 -11.01 40.55 13.20
C GLY A 200 -9.71 41.37 13.11
N ARG A 201 -8.62 40.94 13.77
CA ARG A 201 -7.32 41.65 13.76
C ARG A 201 -6.21 40.80 13.14
N GLY A 202 -5.51 41.38 12.16
CA GLY A 202 -4.34 40.77 11.52
C GLY A 202 -4.68 39.56 10.64
N ARG A 203 -3.70 38.74 10.27
CA ARG A 203 -3.96 37.54 9.46
C ARG A 203 -4.69 36.48 10.30
N PRO A 204 -5.82 35.90 9.82
CA PRO A 204 -6.48 34.80 10.51
C PRO A 204 -5.54 33.63 10.79
N ARG A 205 -5.68 33.04 11.98
CA ARG A 205 -4.92 31.84 12.33
C ARG A 205 -5.32 30.69 11.42
N VAL A 206 -4.31 30.04 10.88
CA VAL A 206 -4.43 28.89 9.97
C VAL A 206 -4.57 27.58 10.76
N HIS A 207 -3.97 27.53 11.93
CA HIS A 207 -3.92 26.35 12.80
C HIS A 207 -4.26 26.77 14.23
N GLY A 208 -4.90 25.87 14.96
CA GLY A 208 -5.04 25.96 16.40
C GLY A 208 -3.76 25.48 17.10
N ASP A 209 -3.95 24.86 18.25
CA ASP A 209 -2.87 24.44 19.12
C ASP A 209 -2.08 23.29 18.52
N LYS A 210 -0.76 23.33 18.74
CA LYS A 210 0.17 22.33 18.25
C LYS A 210 0.16 21.10 19.16
N PHE A 211 0.07 19.92 18.56
CA PHE A 211 0.16 18.63 19.21
C PHE A 211 1.36 17.85 18.64
N LYS A 212 2.45 17.75 19.39
CA LYS A 212 3.69 17.08 18.95
C LYS A 212 3.79 15.69 19.59
N LEU A 213 3.88 14.64 18.77
CA LEU A 213 3.86 13.26 19.27
C LEU A 213 5.05 12.92 20.18
N SER A 214 6.20 13.58 20.04
CA SER A 214 7.36 13.33 20.89
C SER A 214 7.39 14.22 22.13
N ASP A 215 6.37 15.03 22.38
CA ASP A 215 6.36 16.03 23.44
C ASP A 215 5.01 16.03 24.17
N PRO A 216 4.87 15.23 25.24
CA PRO A 216 3.63 15.11 25.98
C PRO A 216 3.11 16.41 26.60
N ALA A 217 3.97 17.41 26.82
CA ALA A 217 3.53 18.72 27.34
C ALA A 217 2.65 19.48 26.33
N THR A 218 2.68 19.09 25.06
CA THR A 218 1.82 19.65 24.01
C THR A 218 0.49 18.90 23.87
N TRP A 219 0.26 17.83 24.62
CA TRP A 219 -0.94 17.02 24.52
C TRP A 219 -2.06 17.63 25.36
N HIS A 220 -3.18 17.95 24.72
CA HIS A 220 -4.41 18.30 25.42
C HIS A 220 -5.13 17.05 25.93
N CYS A 221 -6.15 17.24 26.77
CA CYS A 221 -6.97 16.15 27.30
C CYS A 221 -7.52 15.30 26.13
N PRO A 222 -7.38 13.97 26.17
CA PRO A 222 -7.99 13.11 25.15
C PRO A 222 -9.51 13.18 25.23
N ASP A 223 -10.18 13.18 24.09
CA ASP A 223 -11.65 13.15 24.01
C ASP A 223 -12.20 11.83 24.55
N GLN A 224 -11.46 10.74 24.35
CA GLN A 224 -11.79 9.43 24.88
C GLN A 224 -10.51 8.72 25.31
N GLN A 225 -10.59 7.97 26.40
CA GLN A 225 -9.51 7.11 26.87
C GLN A 225 -10.08 5.78 27.32
N SER A 226 -9.39 4.70 26.98
CA SER A 226 -9.67 3.36 27.49
C SER A 226 -8.36 2.62 27.73
N GLU A 227 -8.41 1.64 28.63
CA GLU A 227 -7.34 0.69 28.86
C GLU A 227 -7.87 -0.70 28.57
N VAL A 228 -7.06 -1.50 27.88
CA VAL A 228 -7.42 -2.85 27.44
C VAL A 228 -6.24 -3.76 27.75
N ASP A 229 -6.49 -4.84 28.47
CA ASP A 229 -5.48 -5.88 28.66
C ASP A 229 -5.56 -6.87 27.49
N ASP A 230 -4.55 -6.82 26.62
CA ASP A 230 -4.40 -7.75 25.51
C ASP A 230 -3.52 -8.95 25.95
N PRO A 231 -3.98 -10.20 25.74
CA PRO A 231 -3.21 -11.37 26.15
C PRO A 231 -1.81 -11.48 25.53
N LYS A 232 -1.55 -10.84 24.39
CA LYS A 232 -0.26 -10.90 23.67
C LYS A 232 0.58 -9.64 23.87
N GLN A 233 -0.05 -8.46 23.87
CA GLN A 233 0.62 -7.16 23.94
C GLN A 233 0.66 -6.57 25.36
N GLY A 234 -0.02 -7.20 26.32
CA GLY A 234 -0.16 -6.71 27.68
C GLY A 234 -1.13 -5.53 27.78
N ARG A 235 -0.91 -4.64 28.76
CA ARG A 235 -1.78 -3.50 29.02
C ARG A 235 -1.62 -2.42 27.95
N LEU A 236 -2.65 -2.24 27.14
CA LEU A 236 -2.75 -1.22 26.11
C LEU A 236 -3.53 -0.01 26.62
N ARG A 237 -3.00 1.19 26.37
CA ARG A 237 -3.71 2.46 26.61
C ARG A 237 -4.10 3.11 25.29
N LEU A 238 -5.40 3.22 25.06
CA LEU A 238 -5.96 3.87 23.88
C LEU A 238 -6.40 5.29 24.27
N ARG A 239 -5.94 6.28 23.51
CA ARG A 239 -6.33 7.68 23.66
C ARG A 239 -6.75 8.22 22.30
N CYS A 240 -7.93 8.84 22.26
CA CYS A 240 -8.50 9.43 21.07
C CYS A 240 -8.44 10.94 21.18
N TRP A 241 -8.03 11.58 20.09
CA TRP A 241 -8.11 13.02 19.89
C TRP A 241 -8.75 13.26 18.53
N GLN A 242 -9.83 14.03 18.50
CA GLN A 242 -10.62 14.34 17.32
C GLN A 242 -10.27 15.73 16.78
N GLY A 243 -10.67 16.00 15.54
CA GLY A 243 -10.50 17.35 14.95
C GLY A 243 -9.05 17.81 14.75
N MET A 244 -8.11 16.86 14.60
CA MET A 244 -6.70 17.14 14.37
C MET A 244 -6.29 16.98 12.89
N HIS A 245 -5.36 17.81 12.43
CA HIS A 245 -4.82 17.73 11.07
C HIS A 245 -3.31 17.97 11.00
N PHE A 246 -2.66 17.46 9.95
CA PHE A 246 -1.28 17.86 9.61
C PHE A 246 -1.24 19.32 9.13
N ARG A 247 -0.11 20.00 9.35
CA ARG A 247 0.11 21.39 8.88
C ARG A 247 -0.25 21.62 7.41
N ARG A 248 0.10 20.67 6.54
CA ARG A 248 -0.09 20.79 5.08
C ARG A 248 -1.54 20.57 4.62
N LEU A 249 -2.47 20.18 5.50
CA LEU A 249 -3.88 19.90 5.17
C LEU A 249 -4.81 21.13 5.16
N TYR A 250 -4.32 22.33 5.51
CA TYR A 250 -5.18 23.50 5.69
C TYR A 250 -5.98 23.91 4.44
N SER A 251 -5.38 23.85 3.25
CA SER A 251 -6.07 24.24 2.01
C SER A 251 -7.22 23.30 1.61
N PHE A 252 -7.25 22.08 2.14
CA PHE A 252 -8.26 21.07 1.82
C PHE A 252 -9.46 21.14 2.77
N LEU A 253 -9.21 21.35 4.08
CA LEU A 253 -10.28 21.47 5.09
C LEU A 253 -11.10 22.76 4.91
N CYS A 254 -10.45 23.88 4.56
CA CYS A 254 -11.12 25.17 4.37
C CYS A 254 -12.06 25.20 3.13
N LYS A 255 -11.88 24.27 2.17
CA LYS A 255 -12.75 24.14 0.99
C LYS A 255 -14.01 23.31 1.23
N ARG A 256 -14.04 22.48 2.28
CA ARG A 256 -15.20 21.62 2.62
C ARG A 256 -16.12 22.23 3.68
N SER A 257 -15.70 23.29 4.36
CA SER A 257 -16.48 24.03 5.36
C SER A 257 -17.27 25.21 4.76
N LYS A 258 -17.34 25.30 3.43
CA LYS A 258 -18.25 26.17 2.67
C LYS A 258 -19.14 25.28 1.82
#